data_AF-A0A3L7X9P2-F1
#
_entry.id   AF-A0A3L7X9P2-F1
#
_cell.length_a   1.000
_cell.length_b   1.000
_cell.length_c   1.000
_cell.angle_alpha   90.00
_cell.angle_beta   90.00
_cell.angle_gamma   90.00
#
_symmetry.space_group_name_H-M   'P 1'
#
loop_
_entity.id
_entity.type
_entity.pdbx_description
1 polymer ?
#
loop_
_entity_poly.entity_id
_entity_poly.type
_entity_poly.pdbx_seq_one_letter_code
_entity_poly.pdbx_strand_id
1 'polypeptide(L)' 'MSPKTVPPRRYNFFILGLWLQPDRRPGEPVDWRIVLEDPHTAERTSFGTLAELDAFLSDWMEERVSNE' A
#
# COMPACT_ATOMS: atom_id res chain seq x y z
N MET A 1 5.89 -28.44 22.13
CA MET A 1 4.95 -27.69 21.26
C MET A 1 5.76 -27.24 20.05
N SER A 2 5.63 -27.95 18.93
CA SER A 2 6.44 -27.67 17.74
C SER A 2 6.03 -26.32 17.14
N PRO A 3 6.98 -25.51 16.63
CA PRO A 3 6.64 -24.26 15.96
C PRO A 3 5.76 -24.57 14.75
N LYS A 4 4.59 -23.92 14.67
CA LYS A 4 3.74 -24.00 13.48
C LYS A 4 4.49 -23.30 12.33
N THR A 5 5.00 -24.09 11.39
CA THR A 5 5.56 -23.56 10.15
C THR A 5 4.44 -22.87 9.38
N VAL A 6 4.50 -21.54 9.28
CA VAL A 6 3.56 -20.78 8.44
C VAL A 6 3.91 -21.13 6.99
N PRO A 7 2.97 -21.66 6.19
CA PRO A 7 3.25 -21.98 4.79
C PRO A 7 3.66 -20.71 4.04
N PRO A 8 4.59 -20.81 3.07
CA PRO A 8 5.02 -19.66 2.28
C PRO A 8 3.82 -19.04 1.55
N ARG A 9 3.70 -17.71 1.62
CA ARG A 9 2.59 -16.98 1.00
C ARG A 9 2.71 -17.08 -0.52
N ARG A 10 1.70 -17.66 -1.17
CA ARG A 10 1.65 -17.83 -2.63
C ARG A 10 1.30 -16.55 -3.38
N TYR A 11 0.83 -15.53 -2.67
CA TYR A 11 0.45 -14.23 -3.21
C TYR A 11 0.64 -13.17 -2.14
N ASN A 12 0.98 -11.96 -2.57
CA ASN A 12 0.96 -10.77 -1.75
C ASN A 12 -0.12 -9.84 -2.31
N PHE A 13 -0.86 -9.17 -1.44
CA PHE A 13 -1.91 -8.27 -1.83
C PHE A 13 -2.09 -7.18 -0.80
N PHE A 14 -2.62 -6.04 -1.24
CA PHE A 14 -2.97 -4.90 -0.42
C PHE A 14 -4.44 -4.57 -0.60
N ILE A 15 -5.03 -3.93 0.41
CA ILE A 15 -6.31 -3.24 0.27
C ILE A 15 -5.98 -1.78 -0.12
N LEU A 16 -6.50 -1.33 -1.27
CA LEU A 16 -6.33 0.05 -1.73
C LEU A 16 -7.55 0.90 -1.32
N GLY A 17 -7.30 1.90 -0.49
CA GLY A 17 -8.24 2.98 -0.18
C GLY A 17 -7.96 4.21 -1.03
N LEU A 18 -8.99 4.75 -1.68
CA LEU A 18 -8.91 5.97 -2.50
C LEU A 18 -10.11 6.86 -2.21
N TRP A 19 -9.87 8.11 -1.81
CA TRP A 19 -10.94 9.09 -1.63
C TRP A 19 -10.47 10.52 -1.90
N LEU A 20 -11.44 11.37 -2.23
CA LEU A 20 -11.25 12.81 -2.36
C LEU A 20 -11.15 13.43 -0.97
N GLN A 21 -10.20 14.35 -0.77
CA GLN A 21 -10.23 15.16 0.43
C GLN A 21 -11.32 16.24 0.32
N PRO A 22 -12.32 16.26 1.22
CA PRO A 22 -13.55 17.05 1.03
C PRO A 22 -13.38 18.57 1.23
N ASP A 23 -12.21 19.04 1.70
CA ASP A 23 -12.07 20.38 2.28
C ASP A 23 -11.46 21.43 1.33
N ARG A 24 -11.76 21.38 0.02
CA ARG A 24 -11.07 22.24 -0.96
C ARG A 24 -11.94 23.40 -1.46
N ARG A 25 -11.29 24.55 -1.68
CA ARG A 25 -11.91 25.75 -2.24
C ARG A 25 -12.17 25.59 -3.75
N PRO A 26 -13.20 26.24 -4.31
CA PRO A 26 -13.41 26.25 -5.75
C PRO A 26 -12.17 26.75 -6.51
N GLY A 27 -11.69 25.98 -7.49
CA GLY A 27 -10.53 26.34 -8.33
C GLY A 27 -9.20 25.74 -7.89
N GLU A 28 -9.13 25.02 -6.76
CA GLU A 28 -7.94 24.26 -6.39
C GLU A 28 -7.90 22.88 -7.08
N PRO A 29 -6.70 22.36 -7.41
CA PRO A 29 -6.54 20.99 -7.90
C PRO A 29 -7.12 19.98 -6.90
N VAL A 30 -7.71 18.91 -7.44
CA VAL A 30 -8.27 17.82 -6.65
C VAL A 30 -7.16 17.11 -5.88
N ASP A 31 -7.28 17.06 -4.55
CA ASP A 31 -6.34 16.37 -3.67
C ASP A 31 -6.87 14.97 -3.35
N TRP A 32 -6.17 13.95 -3.83
CA TRP A 32 -6.52 12.55 -3.62
C TRP A 32 -5.76 11.99 -2.43
N ARG A 33 -6.47 11.26 -1.56
CA ARG A 33 -5.86 10.46 -0.52
C ARG A 33 -5.82 9.02 -0.96
N ILE A 34 -4.61 8.45 -0.93
CA ILE A 34 -4.32 7.09 -1.32
C ILE A 34 -3.77 6.38 -0.09
N VAL A 35 -4.31 5.21 0.23
CA VAL A 35 -3.82 4.38 1.33
C VAL A 35 -3.70 2.93 0.89
N LEU A 36 -2.58 2.29 1.19
CA LEU A 36 -2.44 0.85 1.14
C LEU A 36 -2.50 0.27 2.55
N GLU A 37 -3.27 -0.79 2.72
CA GLU A 37 -3.32 -1.58 3.95
C GLU A 37 -2.83 -3.00 3.68
N ASP A 38 -1.89 -3.47 4.51
CA ASP A 38 -1.52 -4.89 4.55
C ASP A 38 -2.60 -5.65 5.34
N PRO A 39 -3.35 -6.57 4.70
CA PRO A 39 -4.47 -7.27 5.31
C PRO A 39 -4.05 -8.26 6.41
N HIS A 40 -2.77 -8.59 6.50
CA HIS A 40 -2.23 -9.52 7.48
C HIS A 40 -1.67 -8.84 8.72
N THR A 41 -1.17 -7.60 8.60
CA THR A 41 -0.62 -6.83 9.73
C THR A 41 -1.52 -5.68 10.16
N ALA A 42 -2.50 -5.31 9.34
CA ALA A 42 -3.31 -4.09 9.45
C ALA A 42 -2.49 -2.79 9.42
N GLU A 43 -1.22 -2.85 9.00
CA GLU A 43 -0.39 -1.67 8.79
C GLU A 43 -0.91 -0.88 7.58
N ARG A 44 -0.86 0.44 7.70
CA ARG A 44 -1.34 1.36 6.67
C ARG A 44 -0.25 2.33 6.26
N THR A 45 -0.06 2.46 4.96
CA THR A 45 0.84 3.44 4.35
C THR A 45 0.02 4.39 3.51
N SER A 46 0.19 5.70 3.74
CA SER A 46 -0.55 6.76 3.04
C SER A 46 0.35 7.46 2.02
N PHE A 47 -0.23 7.83 0.89
CA PHE A 47 0.45 8.52 -0.21
C PHE A 47 -0.35 9.76 -0.61
N GLY A 48 0.36 10.83 -0.95
CA GLY A 48 -0.21 12.09 -1.43
C GLY A 48 -0.37 12.11 -2.95
N THR A 49 0.34 11.24 -3.68
CA THR A 49 0.25 11.16 -5.14
C THR A 49 0.29 9.72 -5.66
N LEU A 50 -0.21 9.51 -6.88
CA LEU A 50 -0.07 8.20 -7.56
C LEU A 50 1.39 7.84 -7.84
N ALA A 51 2.26 8.83 -8.08
CA ALA A 51 3.69 8.58 -8.31
C ALA A 51 4.39 8.04 -7.05
N GLU A 52 4.01 8.54 -5.87
CA GLU A 52 4.52 8.01 -4.59
C GLU A 52 4.06 6.56 -4.35
N LEU A 53 2.80 6.25 -4.67
CA LEU A 53 2.28 4.88 -4.61
C LEU A 53 3.04 3.94 -5.54
N ASP A 54 3.25 4.35 -6.80
CA ASP A 54 3.92 3.56 -7.83
C ASP A 54 5.39 3.28 -7.48
N ALA A 55 6.11 4.30 -7.01
CA ALA A 55 7.47 4.14 -6.50
C ALA A 55 7.53 3.15 -5.33
N PHE A 56 6.63 3.29 -4.35
CA PHE A 56 6.57 2.37 -3.21
C PHE A 56 6.33 0.92 -3.64
N LEU A 57 5.38 0.67 -4.55
CA LEU A 57 5.08 -0.67 -5.03
C LEU A 57 6.24 -1.26 -5.84
N SER A 58 6.93 -0.44 -6.63
CA SER A 58 8.10 -0.86 -7.40
C SER A 58 9.24 -1.30 -6.48
N ASP A 59 9.61 -0.45 -5.51
CA ASP A 59 10.64 -0.76 -4.52
C ASP A 59 10.28 -2.02 -3.73
N TRP A 60 9.03 -2.12 -3.28
CA TRP A 60 8.54 -3.28 -2.52
C TRP A 60 8.62 -4.59 -3.32
N MET A 61 8.36 -4.55 -4.63
CA MET A 61 8.50 -5.72 -5.50
C MET A 61 9.97 -6.11 -5.70
N GLU A 62 10.87 -5.15 -5.88
CA GLU A 62 12.30 -5.40 -6.07
C GLU A 62 12.98 -6.00 -4.83
N GLU A 63 12.64 -5.50 -3.63
CA GLU A 63 13.14 -6.05 -2.36
C GLU A 63 12.73 -7.51 -2.15
N ARG A 64 11.55 -7.89 -2.66
CA ARG A 64 11.04 -9.27 -2.53
C ARG A 64 11.67 -10.21 -3.54
N VAL A 65 11.94 -9.77 -4.77
CA VAL A 65 12.67 -10.57 -5.78
C VAL A 65 14.11 -10.85 -5.34
N SER A 66 14.72 -9.92 -4.61
CA SER A 66 16.10 -10.09 -4.12
C SER A 66 16.24 -11.02 -2.92
N ASN A 67 15.12 -11.39 -2.27
CA ASN A 67 15.07 -12.23 -1.06
C ASN A 67 14.47 -13.63 -1.30
N GLU A 68 14.14 -13.99 -2.55
CA GLU A 68 13.75 -15.34 -3.00
C GLU A 68 14.91 -16.04 -3.73
#